data_AF-A0A261CFW6-F1
#
_entry.id   AF-A0A261CFW6-F1
#
_cell.length_a   1.000
_cell.length_b   1.000
_cell.length_c   1.000
_cell.angle_alpha   90.00
_cell.angle_beta   90.00
_cell.angle_gamma   90.00
#
_symmetry.space_group_name_H-M   'P 1'
#
loop_
_entity.id
_entity.type
_entity.pdbx_description
1 polymer ?
#
loop_
_entity_poly.entity_id
_entity_poly.type
_entity_poly.pdbx_seq_one_letter_code
_entity_poly.pdbx_strand_id
1 'polypeptide(L)'
;MSRKKQGNSKLNVKRVDQPRRDTRSSRNVAMGPYNSKKNVNLVKTESISEVPNSLIELRNKYRKEDGSYGISNYWIDHIFYLNREDVDKTTAYLEKDKELRNLIKRLHGSKKKSDVSQIVSYVRERNISLDDLNNIPVEHLKFDLHWFPCGSAMKYVTEIVDKMKAGYEILNNRSVDIQLFTGVGNHFLPSIRQTLLKEYEHQIKGDEGNAGVLILTILKNPTYSDDI
;
A
#
# COMPACT_ATOMS: atom_id res chain seq x y z
N MET A 1 -38.96 35.47 -48.83
CA MET A 1 -39.25 36.13 -47.54
C MET A 1 -40.46 35.46 -46.91
N SER A 2 -40.30 34.71 -45.81
CA SER A 2 -41.43 34.42 -44.92
C SER A 2 -40.93 34.08 -43.51
N ARG A 3 -41.66 34.57 -42.51
CA ARG A 3 -41.28 34.71 -41.10
C ARG A 3 -41.86 33.58 -40.24
N LYS A 4 -41.10 33.25 -39.17
CA LYS A 4 -41.51 32.94 -37.78
C LYS A 4 -42.50 31.81 -37.47
N LYS A 5 -41.94 30.85 -36.69
CA LYS A 5 -42.30 30.40 -35.33
C LYS A 5 -43.63 29.64 -35.04
N GLN A 6 -43.40 28.49 -34.38
CA GLN A 6 -43.92 28.04 -33.06
C GLN A 6 -45.06 27.01 -32.95
N GLY A 7 -44.80 26.05 -32.05
CA GLY A 7 -45.76 25.20 -31.32
C GLY A 7 -45.86 23.77 -31.88
N ASN A 8 -45.93 22.68 -31.12
CA ASN A 8 -45.93 22.41 -29.69
C ASN A 8 -45.84 20.87 -29.59
N SER A 9 -44.96 20.31 -28.76
CA SER A 9 -45.24 18.99 -28.17
C SER A 9 -44.65 18.90 -26.77
N LYS A 10 -45.56 19.03 -25.81
CA LYS A 10 -45.41 18.81 -24.38
C LYS A 10 -45.03 17.35 -24.14
N LEU A 11 -43.99 17.09 -23.35
CA LEU A 11 -43.91 15.88 -22.53
C LEU A 11 -43.32 16.23 -21.17
N ASN A 12 -43.99 15.68 -20.15
CA ASN A 12 -43.92 16.02 -18.74
C ASN A 12 -42.59 15.62 -18.10
N VAL A 13 -42.00 16.52 -17.31
CA VAL A 13 -41.05 16.17 -16.25
C VAL A 13 -41.65 16.64 -14.92
N LYS A 14 -42.03 15.67 -14.08
CA LYS A 14 -42.38 15.92 -12.68
C LYS A 14 -41.11 16.37 -11.95
N ARG A 15 -41.10 17.65 -11.57
CA ARG A 15 -40.21 18.26 -10.57
C ARG A 15 -40.51 17.60 -9.22
N VAL A 16 -39.48 17.12 -8.53
CA VAL A 16 -39.54 16.88 -7.08
C VAL A 16 -38.75 18.00 -6.43
N ASP A 17 -39.45 18.74 -5.59
CA ASP A 17 -39.00 19.95 -4.90
C ASP A 17 -37.93 19.64 -3.84
N GLN A 18 -36.85 20.42 -3.85
CA GLN A 18 -35.95 20.57 -2.72
C GLN A 18 -36.56 21.56 -1.72
N PRO A 19 -36.64 21.24 -0.42
CA PRO A 19 -36.84 22.26 0.60
C PRO A 19 -35.50 22.89 1.00
N ARG A 20 -35.37 24.19 0.72
CA ARG A 20 -34.54 25.12 1.50
C ARG A 20 -35.20 25.34 2.86
N ARG A 21 -34.42 25.36 3.95
CA ARG A 21 -34.68 26.20 5.14
C ARG A 21 -33.40 26.46 5.95
N ASP A 22 -33.02 27.72 5.92
CA ASP A 22 -32.73 28.63 7.03
C ASP A 22 -31.65 28.35 8.08
N THR A 23 -30.85 29.40 8.19
CA THR A 23 -29.85 29.81 9.19
C THR A 23 -30.36 29.89 10.64
N ARG A 24 -29.54 29.43 11.60
CA ARG A 24 -29.16 30.07 12.88
C ARG A 24 -28.27 29.10 13.68
N SER A 25 -26.98 29.40 13.85
CA SER A 25 -26.38 30.10 15.00
C SER A 25 -26.16 29.23 16.25
N SER A 26 -24.87 29.11 16.58
CA SER A 26 -24.26 28.95 17.92
C SER A 26 -24.31 27.58 18.60
N ARG A 27 -23.14 26.90 18.65
CA ARG A 27 -22.32 26.76 19.87
C ARG A 27 -21.03 26.00 19.56
N ASN A 28 -19.90 26.69 19.75
CA ASN A 28 -18.59 26.08 19.90
C ASN A 28 -18.56 25.29 21.22
N VAL A 29 -18.19 24.02 21.17
CA VAL A 29 -17.68 23.31 22.35
C VAL A 29 -16.25 22.91 22.04
N ALA A 30 -15.33 23.72 22.55
CA ALA A 30 -13.92 23.39 22.63
C ALA A 30 -13.75 22.26 23.66
N MET A 31 -13.35 21.07 23.21
CA MET A 31 -12.84 20.02 24.09
C MET A 31 -11.36 20.29 24.30
N GLY A 32 -11.04 20.82 25.48
CA GLY A 32 -9.68 21.06 25.95
C GLY A 32 -8.88 19.76 26.19
N PRO A 33 -7.57 19.89 26.46
CA PRO A 33 -6.64 18.78 26.46
C PRO A 33 -6.84 17.88 27.68
N TYR A 34 -6.93 16.57 27.43
CA TYR A 34 -6.94 15.53 28.46
C TYR A 34 -5.57 15.48 29.15
N ASN A 35 -5.57 15.80 30.44
CA ASN A 35 -4.39 15.84 31.30
C ASN A 35 -4.46 14.63 32.25
N SER A 36 -3.83 13.51 31.90
CA SER A 36 -3.74 12.33 32.78
C SER A 36 -2.37 12.29 33.46
N LYS A 37 -2.26 12.90 34.63
CA LYS A 37 -1.19 12.61 35.60
C LYS A 37 -1.71 11.56 36.58
N LYS A 38 -1.14 10.35 36.54
CA LYS A 38 -0.71 9.50 37.67
C LYS A 38 -0.59 8.04 37.23
N ASN A 39 0.65 7.54 37.16
CA ASN A 39 1.15 6.41 37.93
C ASN A 39 2.58 6.12 37.49
N VAL A 40 3.54 6.64 38.27
CA VAL A 40 4.96 6.30 38.16
C VAL A 40 5.23 5.28 39.25
N ASN A 41 5.44 4.02 38.85
CA ASN A 41 6.38 3.08 39.47
C ASN A 41 6.21 1.67 38.84
N LEU A 42 7.15 1.27 37.99
CA LEU A 42 8.02 0.09 38.12
C LEU A 42 8.51 -0.38 36.73
N VAL A 43 9.80 -0.15 36.49
CA VAL A 43 10.79 -1.05 35.86
C VAL A 43 10.31 -1.95 34.70
N LYS A 44 10.69 -1.54 33.49
CA LYS A 44 11.51 -2.35 32.59
C LYS A 44 12.20 -1.37 31.64
N THR A 45 13.48 -1.10 31.88
CA THR A 45 14.36 -0.57 30.83
C THR A 45 14.56 -1.70 29.83
N GLU A 46 13.56 -1.89 28.97
CA GLU A 46 13.83 -2.41 27.64
C GLU A 46 14.83 -1.44 27.04
N SER A 47 15.99 -1.97 26.66
CA SER A 47 16.97 -1.27 25.84
C SER A 47 16.22 -0.68 24.65
N ILE A 48 15.93 0.61 24.71
CA ILE A 48 15.43 1.37 23.56
C ILE A 48 16.54 1.23 22.55
N SER A 49 16.36 0.35 21.57
CA SER A 49 17.24 0.24 20.42
C SER A 49 17.33 1.63 19.82
N GLU A 50 18.45 2.31 20.05
CA GLU A 50 18.66 3.64 19.48
C GLU A 50 18.61 3.49 17.96
N VAL A 51 17.78 4.31 17.32
CA VAL A 51 17.69 4.35 15.87
C VAL A 51 19.07 4.75 15.35
N PRO A 52 19.70 3.97 14.45
CA PRO A 52 21.03 4.30 13.95
C PRO A 52 21.07 5.70 13.32
N ASN A 53 22.12 6.48 13.60
CA ASN A 53 22.28 7.83 13.03
C ASN A 53 22.25 7.80 11.50
N SER A 54 22.81 6.76 10.88
CA SER A 54 22.76 6.55 9.43
C SER A 54 21.32 6.44 8.90
N LEU A 55 20.43 5.76 9.63
CA LEU A 55 19.01 5.67 9.26
C LEU A 55 18.30 7.03 9.38
N ILE A 56 18.66 7.83 10.38
CA ILE A 56 18.14 9.19 10.53
C ILE A 56 18.56 10.06 9.32
N GLU A 57 19.83 9.98 8.91
CA GLU A 57 20.35 10.69 7.74
C GLU A 57 19.67 10.25 6.44
N LEU A 58 19.51 8.94 6.24
CA LEU A 58 18.79 8.39 5.09
C LEU A 58 17.34 8.86 5.05
N ARG A 59 16.63 8.84 6.18
CA ARG A 59 15.28 9.40 6.29
C ARG A 59 15.28 10.88 5.91
N ASN A 60 16.16 11.69 6.47
CA ASN A 60 16.22 13.13 6.16
C ASN A 60 16.52 13.40 4.68
N LYS A 61 17.33 12.57 4.03
CA LYS A 61 17.69 12.72 2.61
C LYS A 61 16.58 12.28 1.65
N TYR A 62 15.94 11.14 1.91
CA TYR A 62 15.04 10.48 0.96
C TYR A 62 13.56 10.65 1.27
N ARG A 63 13.20 10.89 2.54
CA ARG A 63 11.84 11.21 2.89
C ARG A 63 11.51 12.55 2.23
N LYS A 64 10.55 12.52 1.32
CA LYS A 64 9.99 13.74 0.77
C LYS A 64 8.62 14.03 1.35
N GLU A 65 8.29 15.32 1.32
CA GLU A 65 6.98 15.88 1.63
C GLU A 65 5.97 15.74 0.46
N ASP A 66 6.40 15.24 -0.71
CA ASP A 66 5.63 15.25 -1.96
C ASP A 66 4.63 14.09 -2.11
N GLY A 67 3.63 14.08 -1.22
CA GLY A 67 2.35 13.42 -1.46
C GLY A 67 2.45 11.96 -1.89
N SER A 68 1.69 11.57 -2.91
CA SER A 68 1.45 10.16 -3.23
C SER A 68 2.65 9.39 -3.81
N TYR A 69 3.74 10.05 -4.25
CA TYR A 69 4.92 9.43 -4.90
C TYR A 69 6.21 9.51 -4.09
N GLY A 70 6.20 10.11 -2.91
CA GLY A 70 7.34 10.15 -2.01
C GLY A 70 7.72 8.77 -1.45
N ILE A 71 8.94 8.66 -0.93
CA ILE A 71 9.40 7.47 -0.19
C ILE A 71 9.04 7.67 1.29
N SER A 72 8.25 6.75 1.85
CA SER A 72 7.86 6.81 3.27
C SER A 72 9.01 6.36 4.17
N ASN A 73 9.06 6.88 5.41
CA ASN A 73 10.04 6.41 6.40
C ASN A 73 9.96 4.90 6.60
N TYR A 74 8.75 4.34 6.64
CA TYR A 74 8.55 2.90 6.74
C TYR A 74 9.29 2.12 5.63
N TRP A 75 9.22 2.61 4.39
CA TRP A 75 9.91 1.97 3.27
C TRP A 75 11.43 2.16 3.36
N ILE A 76 11.89 3.35 3.76
CA ILE A 76 13.32 3.63 3.97
C ILE A 76 13.91 2.67 5.01
N ASP A 77 13.22 2.52 6.15
CA ASP A 77 13.61 1.59 7.22
C ASP A 77 13.68 0.16 6.70
N HIS A 78 12.65 -0.27 5.97
CA HIS A 78 12.61 -1.61 5.40
C HIS A 78 13.81 -1.88 4.51
N ILE A 79 14.15 -0.96 3.58
CA ILE A 79 15.29 -1.12 2.67
C ILE A 79 16.62 -1.10 3.44
N PHE A 80 16.74 -0.25 4.48
CA PHE A 80 17.93 -0.21 5.32
C PHE A 80 18.20 -1.55 6.02
N TYR A 81 17.18 -2.12 6.67
CA TYR A 81 17.32 -3.42 7.35
C TYR A 81 17.43 -4.58 6.37
N LEU A 82 16.75 -4.53 5.21
CA LEU A 82 16.88 -5.52 4.14
C LEU A 82 18.34 -5.60 3.65
N ASN A 83 19.01 -4.45 3.53
CA ASN A 83 20.42 -4.35 3.17
C ASN A 83 21.37 -4.55 4.36
N ARG A 84 20.89 -5.05 5.51
CA ARG A 84 21.71 -5.31 6.71
C ARG A 84 22.47 -4.08 7.18
N GLU A 85 21.80 -2.92 7.15
CA GLU A 85 22.35 -1.63 7.58
C GLU A 85 23.52 -1.11 6.73
N ASP A 86 23.75 -1.71 5.57
CA ASP A 86 24.73 -1.26 4.57
C ASP A 86 24.25 0.05 3.93
N VAL A 87 24.87 1.16 4.34
CA VAL A 87 24.48 2.52 3.94
C VAL A 87 24.66 2.76 2.44
N ASP A 88 25.71 2.20 1.84
CA ASP A 88 26.01 2.40 0.42
C ASP A 88 24.99 1.65 -0.45
N LYS A 89 24.71 0.39 -0.12
CA LYS A 89 23.66 -0.39 -0.82
C LYS A 89 22.29 0.23 -0.64
N THR A 90 21.96 0.65 0.59
CA THR A 90 20.69 1.32 0.88
C THR A 90 20.54 2.61 0.09
N THR A 91 21.60 3.43 0.03
CA THR A 91 21.64 4.66 -0.76
C THR A 91 21.44 4.39 -2.24
N ALA A 92 22.17 3.43 -2.81
CA ALA A 92 22.03 3.04 -4.21
C ALA A 92 20.60 2.57 -4.55
N TYR A 93 20.00 1.76 -3.65
CA TYR A 93 18.63 1.31 -3.79
C TYR A 93 17.63 2.48 -3.76
N LEU A 94 17.77 3.40 -2.81
CA LEU A 94 16.84 4.51 -2.63
C LEU A 94 16.94 5.56 -3.76
N GLU A 95 18.12 5.81 -4.33
CA GLU A 95 18.23 6.64 -5.53
C GLU A 95 17.51 5.99 -6.73
N LYS A 96 17.71 4.69 -6.93
CA LYS A 96 17.00 3.95 -7.99
C LYS A 96 15.49 3.95 -7.77
N ASP A 97 15.02 3.71 -6.54
CA ASP A 97 13.59 3.76 -6.18
C ASP A 97 13.00 5.15 -6.51
N LYS A 98 13.72 6.21 -6.16
CA LYS A 98 13.32 7.60 -6.47
C LYS A 98 13.21 7.85 -7.98
N GLU A 99 14.13 7.35 -8.80
CA GLU A 99 14.06 7.45 -10.26
C GLU A 99 12.84 6.70 -10.83
N LEU A 100 12.60 5.47 -10.37
CA LEU A 100 11.46 4.65 -10.78
C LEU A 100 10.13 5.31 -10.40
N ARG A 101 10.02 5.88 -9.20
CA ARG A 101 8.83 6.64 -8.77
C ARG A 101 8.56 7.85 -9.67
N ASN A 102 9.61 8.58 -10.07
CA ASN A 102 9.47 9.69 -11.01
C ASN A 102 9.04 9.23 -12.41
N LEU A 103 9.53 8.07 -12.87
CA LEU A 103 9.07 7.45 -14.12
C LEU A 103 7.60 7.07 -14.04
N ILE A 104 7.18 6.36 -13.00
CA ILE A 104 5.78 5.96 -12.77
C ILE A 104 4.86 7.19 -12.71
N LYS A 105 5.27 8.24 -11.98
CA LYS A 105 4.53 9.51 -11.89
C LYS A 105 4.30 10.14 -13.27
N ARG A 106 5.33 10.14 -14.14
CA ARG A 106 5.19 10.67 -15.51
C ARG A 106 4.23 9.82 -16.35
N LEU A 107 4.32 8.50 -16.23
CA LEU A 107 3.47 7.57 -16.98
C LEU A 107 2.00 7.63 -16.55
N HIS A 108 1.72 7.76 -15.26
CA HIS A 108 0.35 7.98 -14.77
C HIS A 108 -0.26 9.32 -15.25
N GLY A 109 0.56 10.31 -15.57
CA GLY A 109 0.11 11.54 -16.21
C GLY A 109 -0.19 11.41 -17.71
N SER A 110 0.22 10.30 -18.33
CA SER A 110 0.04 10.03 -19.75
C SER A 110 -1.21 9.18 -20.01
N LYS A 111 -1.82 9.33 -21.20
CA LYS A 111 -3.05 8.63 -21.60
C LYS A 111 -2.80 7.40 -22.50
N LYS A 112 -1.55 6.95 -22.66
CA LYS A 112 -1.22 5.88 -23.61
C LYS A 112 -1.28 4.50 -22.95
N LYS A 113 -1.76 3.50 -23.69
CA LYS A 113 -1.82 2.10 -23.22
C LYS A 113 -0.45 1.44 -23.03
N SER A 114 0.56 1.82 -23.82
CA SER A 114 1.95 1.36 -23.68
C SER A 114 2.53 1.60 -22.29
N ASP A 115 2.01 2.62 -21.61
CA ASP A 115 2.54 3.10 -20.34
C ASP A 115 2.18 2.15 -19.19
N VAL A 116 1.10 1.36 -19.36
CA VAL A 116 0.64 0.37 -18.37
C VAL A 116 1.69 -0.73 -18.16
N SER A 117 2.24 -1.30 -19.24
CA SER A 117 3.27 -2.33 -19.14
C SER A 117 4.57 -1.80 -18.54
N GLN A 118 4.93 -0.55 -18.84
CA GLN A 118 6.10 0.11 -18.25
C GLN A 118 5.89 0.38 -16.76
N ILE A 119 4.70 0.86 -16.35
CA ILE A 119 4.35 1.02 -14.93
C ILE A 119 4.51 -0.31 -14.20
N VAL A 120 3.92 -1.40 -14.74
CA VAL A 120 4.05 -2.74 -14.15
C VAL A 120 5.52 -3.14 -13.98
N SER A 121 6.34 -2.94 -15.01
CA SER A 121 7.78 -3.23 -14.93
C SER A 121 8.49 -2.43 -13.84
N TYR A 122 8.25 -1.11 -13.79
CA TYR A 122 8.91 -0.25 -12.80
C TYR A 122 8.43 -0.53 -11.37
N VAL A 123 7.15 -0.83 -11.15
CA VAL A 123 6.69 -1.19 -9.79
C VAL A 123 7.29 -2.53 -9.36
N ARG A 124 7.41 -3.51 -10.27
CA ARG A 124 8.11 -4.78 -9.96
C ARG A 124 9.58 -4.57 -9.63
N GLU A 125 10.26 -3.69 -10.36
CA GLU A 125 11.68 -3.38 -10.13
C GLU A 125 11.94 -2.69 -8.78
N ARG A 126 10.92 -2.02 -8.22
CA ARG A 126 10.96 -1.45 -6.86
C ARG A 126 10.75 -2.47 -5.74
N ASN A 127 10.37 -3.71 -6.08
CA ASN A 127 10.16 -4.77 -5.11
C ASN A 127 11.42 -5.63 -4.94
N ILE A 128 11.44 -6.46 -3.90
CA ILE A 128 12.40 -7.56 -3.80
C ILE A 128 12.21 -8.52 -4.98
N SER A 129 13.32 -9.03 -5.52
CA SER A 129 13.29 -10.01 -6.61
C SER A 129 12.62 -11.30 -6.14
N LEU A 130 11.71 -11.84 -6.96
CA LEU A 130 11.09 -13.13 -6.68
C LEU A 130 12.07 -14.31 -6.78
N ASP A 131 13.24 -14.11 -7.38
CA ASP A 131 14.28 -15.13 -7.45
C ASP A 131 15.16 -15.15 -6.20
N ASP A 132 15.10 -14.10 -5.37
CA ASP A 132 15.90 -13.96 -4.14
C ASP A 132 15.14 -14.34 -2.87
N LEU A 133 13.87 -14.76 -2.96
CA LEU A 133 12.98 -14.96 -1.80
C LEU A 133 13.60 -15.86 -0.72
N ASN A 134 14.24 -16.97 -1.13
CA ASN A 134 14.89 -17.93 -0.23
C ASN A 134 16.02 -17.33 0.61
N ASN A 135 16.61 -16.23 0.16
CA ASN A 135 17.73 -15.57 0.82
C ASN A 135 17.28 -14.44 1.76
N ILE A 136 15.97 -14.13 1.78
CA ILE A 136 15.39 -13.02 2.53
C ILE A 136 14.61 -13.59 3.72
N PRO A 137 14.89 -13.12 4.95
CA PRO A 137 14.08 -13.47 6.12
C PRO A 137 12.62 -13.09 5.94
N VAL A 138 11.71 -13.90 6.47
CA VAL A 138 10.25 -13.73 6.34
C VAL A 138 9.78 -12.33 6.73
N GLU A 139 10.32 -11.80 7.83
CA GLU A 139 10.01 -10.47 8.37
C GLU A 139 10.35 -9.32 7.41
N HIS A 140 11.17 -9.60 6.39
CA HIS A 140 11.55 -8.68 5.32
C HIS A 140 10.84 -8.98 3.99
N LEU A 141 10.01 -10.03 3.90
CA LEU A 141 9.18 -10.29 2.73
C LEU A 141 7.99 -9.34 2.68
N LYS A 142 8.23 -8.17 2.08
CA LYS A 142 7.30 -7.05 1.98
C LYS A 142 7.19 -6.62 0.53
N PHE A 143 5.97 -6.59 0.00
CA PHE A 143 5.74 -6.29 -1.41
C PHE A 143 4.86 -5.06 -1.60
N ASP A 144 5.36 -4.09 -2.33
CA ASP A 144 4.62 -2.89 -2.74
C ASP A 144 3.79 -3.16 -4.00
N LEU A 145 2.48 -3.16 -3.83
CA LEU A 145 1.49 -3.27 -4.88
C LEU A 145 0.94 -1.91 -5.31
N HIS A 146 1.36 -0.82 -4.66
CA HIS A 146 0.91 0.51 -5.02
C HIS A 146 1.31 0.85 -6.47
N TRP A 147 0.39 1.47 -7.21
CA TRP A 147 0.51 1.82 -8.64
C TRP A 147 0.43 0.68 -9.65
N PHE A 148 0.29 -0.57 -9.22
CA PHE A 148 -0.13 -1.58 -10.17
C PHE A 148 -1.53 -1.29 -10.71
N PRO A 149 -1.80 -1.59 -11.99
CA PRO A 149 -3.15 -1.87 -12.45
C PRO A 149 -3.70 -3.08 -11.68
N CYS A 150 -4.97 -3.05 -11.26
CA CYS A 150 -5.55 -4.09 -10.41
C CYS A 150 -5.29 -5.52 -10.92
N GLY A 151 -5.58 -5.82 -12.18
CA GLY A 151 -5.33 -7.15 -12.75
C GLY A 151 -3.85 -7.55 -12.80
N SER A 152 -2.92 -6.60 -12.83
CA SER A 152 -1.47 -6.89 -12.75
C SER A 152 -1.02 -7.11 -11.31
N ALA A 153 -1.60 -6.41 -10.33
CA ALA A 153 -1.38 -6.67 -8.91
C ALA A 153 -1.80 -8.09 -8.55
N MET A 154 -2.98 -8.53 -9.02
CA MET A 154 -3.47 -9.89 -8.80
C MET A 154 -2.50 -10.94 -9.34
N LYS A 155 -2.06 -10.79 -10.59
CA LYS A 155 -1.07 -11.68 -11.20
C LYS A 155 0.23 -11.72 -10.41
N TYR A 156 0.71 -10.57 -9.96
CA TYR A 156 1.94 -10.50 -9.18
C TYR A 156 1.82 -11.21 -7.83
N VAL A 157 0.66 -11.11 -7.17
CA VAL A 157 0.37 -11.87 -5.94
C VAL A 157 0.35 -13.38 -6.20
N THR A 158 -0.27 -13.84 -7.29
CA THR A 158 -0.20 -15.25 -7.70
C THR A 158 1.25 -15.70 -7.88
N GLU A 159 2.08 -14.93 -8.59
CA GLU A 159 3.48 -15.26 -8.82
C GLU A 159 4.30 -15.32 -7.52
N ILE A 160 4.03 -14.43 -6.55
CA ILE A 160 4.65 -14.49 -5.22
C ILE A 160 4.29 -15.80 -4.52
N VAL A 161 3.00 -16.16 -4.50
CA VAL A 161 2.53 -17.41 -3.86
C VAL A 161 3.16 -18.63 -4.51
N ASP A 162 3.18 -18.68 -5.84
CA ASP A 162 3.73 -19.81 -6.60
C ASP A 162 5.24 -19.96 -6.34
N LYS A 163 6.00 -18.86 -6.38
CA LYS A 163 7.45 -18.87 -6.10
C LYS A 163 7.76 -19.28 -4.67
N MET A 164 7.01 -18.77 -3.71
CA MET A 164 7.14 -19.15 -2.30
C MET A 164 6.87 -20.65 -2.11
N LYS A 165 5.76 -21.17 -2.66
CA LYS A 165 5.42 -22.60 -2.54
C LYS A 165 6.45 -23.52 -3.21
N ALA A 166 7.03 -23.09 -4.33
CA ALA A 166 7.99 -23.88 -5.08
C ALA A 166 9.39 -23.94 -4.44
N GLY A 167 9.82 -22.86 -3.76
CA GLY A 167 11.21 -22.71 -3.33
C GLY A 167 11.45 -22.54 -1.83
N TYR A 168 10.43 -22.14 -1.07
CA TYR A 168 10.64 -21.62 0.29
C TYR A 168 10.50 -22.72 1.34
N GLU A 169 11.62 -23.36 1.70
CA GLU A 169 11.69 -24.54 2.58
C GLU A 169 10.96 -24.37 3.92
N ILE A 170 10.88 -23.15 4.45
CA ILE A 170 10.18 -22.89 5.70
C ILE A 170 8.69 -23.26 5.63
N LEU A 171 8.10 -23.23 4.42
CA LEU A 171 6.73 -23.65 4.18
C LEU A 171 6.53 -25.16 4.34
N ASN A 172 7.60 -25.96 4.40
CA ASN A 172 7.46 -27.38 4.75
C ASN A 172 7.10 -27.58 6.22
N ASN A 173 7.36 -26.58 7.07
CA ASN A 173 7.19 -26.67 8.51
C ASN A 173 6.04 -25.81 9.04
N ARG A 174 5.80 -24.64 8.43
CA ARG A 174 4.78 -23.69 8.91
C ARG A 174 4.23 -22.80 7.80
N SER A 175 3.03 -22.28 8.02
CA SER A 175 2.49 -21.15 7.25
C SER A 175 3.27 -19.88 7.54
N VAL A 176 3.27 -18.95 6.59
CA VAL A 176 4.02 -17.69 6.65
C VAL A 176 3.11 -16.52 6.31
N ASP A 177 3.16 -15.47 7.13
CA ASP A 177 2.50 -14.20 6.85
C ASP A 177 3.48 -13.22 6.19
N ILE A 178 3.09 -12.63 5.07
CA ILE A 178 3.84 -11.56 4.38
C ILE A 178 2.99 -10.30 4.22
N GLN A 179 3.63 -9.14 4.10
CA GLN A 179 2.93 -7.86 4.00
C GLN A 179 2.85 -7.37 2.54
N LEU A 180 1.64 -6.98 2.13
CA LEU A 180 1.34 -6.39 0.82
C LEU A 180 0.91 -4.93 1.00
N PHE A 181 1.66 -3.98 0.45
CA PHE A 181 1.32 -2.55 0.50
C PHE A 181 0.42 -2.20 -0.68
N THR A 182 -0.87 -1.97 -0.44
CA THR A 182 -1.84 -1.63 -1.49
C THR A 182 -2.07 -0.13 -1.64
N GLY A 183 -1.52 0.67 -0.72
CA GLY A 183 -1.93 2.06 -0.53
C GLY A 183 -3.31 2.18 0.13
N VAL A 184 -3.68 3.40 0.54
CA VAL A 184 -4.92 3.70 1.29
C VAL A 184 -6.20 3.66 0.45
N GLY A 185 -6.10 3.52 -0.88
CA GLY A 185 -7.23 3.06 -1.70
C GLY A 185 -8.47 3.96 -1.77
N ASN A 186 -8.33 5.30 -1.67
CA ASN A 186 -9.47 6.24 -1.69
C ASN A 186 -9.89 6.75 -3.08
N HIS A 187 -9.52 6.08 -4.17
CA HIS A 187 -9.84 6.55 -5.52
C HIS A 187 -10.82 5.62 -6.24
N PHE A 188 -11.89 6.23 -6.78
CA PHE A 188 -12.97 5.62 -7.55
C PHE A 188 -12.44 4.68 -8.65
N LEU A 189 -12.51 3.37 -8.39
CA LEU A 189 -12.38 2.16 -9.24
C LEU A 189 -12.20 0.98 -8.23
N PRO A 190 -12.38 -0.31 -8.59
CA PRO A 190 -12.13 -1.38 -7.62
C PRO A 190 -10.67 -1.29 -7.17
N SER A 191 -10.48 -0.99 -5.88
CA SER A 191 -9.14 -0.85 -5.32
C SER A 191 -8.48 -2.23 -5.29
N ILE A 192 -7.16 -2.28 -5.53
CA ILE A 192 -6.35 -3.51 -5.39
C ILE A 192 -6.71 -4.22 -4.07
N ARG A 193 -6.86 -3.43 -3.01
CA ARG A 193 -7.26 -3.91 -1.68
C ARG A 193 -8.57 -4.70 -1.70
N GLN A 194 -9.64 -4.11 -2.23
CA GLN A 194 -10.96 -4.76 -2.28
C GLN A 194 -10.94 -6.02 -3.13
N THR A 195 -10.24 -5.98 -4.27
CA THR A 195 -10.13 -7.15 -5.15
C THR A 195 -9.36 -8.27 -4.46
N LEU A 196 -8.23 -8.00 -3.82
CA LEU A 196 -7.45 -9.01 -3.09
C LEU A 196 -8.25 -9.62 -1.93
N LEU A 197 -8.92 -8.80 -1.12
CA LEU A 197 -9.74 -9.29 -0.02
C LEU A 197 -10.89 -10.19 -0.49
N LYS A 198 -11.46 -9.90 -1.66
CA LYS A 198 -12.54 -10.70 -2.23
C LYS A 198 -12.04 -12.03 -2.81
N GLU A 199 -10.96 -11.98 -3.59
CA GLU A 199 -10.47 -13.16 -4.33
C GLU A 199 -9.65 -14.12 -3.43
N TYR A 200 -9.09 -13.61 -2.34
CA TYR A 200 -8.30 -14.38 -1.37
C TYR A 200 -8.90 -14.32 0.05
N GLU A 201 -10.22 -14.35 0.19
CA GLU A 201 -10.95 -14.14 1.46
C GLU A 201 -10.38 -14.91 2.67
N HIS A 202 -9.86 -16.13 2.45
CA HIS A 202 -9.31 -16.98 3.52
C HIS A 202 -7.79 -16.85 3.71
N GLN A 203 -7.08 -16.19 2.80
CA GLN A 203 -5.62 -16.06 2.82
C GLN A 203 -5.17 -14.62 3.04
N ILE A 204 -6.01 -13.63 2.74
CA ILE A 204 -5.66 -12.21 2.85
C ILE A 204 -6.59 -11.52 3.84
N LYS A 205 -5.98 -10.81 4.80
CA LYS A 205 -6.69 -9.97 5.78
C LYS A 205 -6.13 -8.54 5.79
N GLY A 206 -6.93 -7.61 6.29
CA GLY A 206 -6.46 -6.26 6.59
C GLY A 206 -5.48 -6.24 7.75
N ASP A 207 -4.44 -5.41 7.65
CA ASP A 207 -3.67 -5.04 8.83
C ASP A 207 -4.46 -4.04 9.68
N GLU A 208 -4.60 -4.32 10.98
CA GLU A 208 -5.39 -3.49 11.91
C GLU A 208 -4.72 -2.16 12.25
N GLY A 209 -3.38 -2.10 12.17
CA GLY A 209 -2.59 -0.91 12.47
C GLY A 209 -2.35 -0.01 11.25
N ASN A 210 -2.52 -0.53 10.03
CA ASN A 210 -2.23 0.18 8.80
C ASN A 210 -3.20 -0.17 7.66
N ALA A 211 -4.15 0.72 7.38
CA ALA A 211 -5.14 0.56 6.31
C ALA A 211 -4.55 0.41 4.90
N GLY A 212 -3.30 0.81 4.69
CA GLY A 212 -2.57 0.65 3.43
C GLY A 212 -1.92 -0.73 3.25
N VAL A 213 -2.02 -1.61 4.24
CA VAL A 213 -1.36 -2.92 4.28
C VAL A 213 -2.41 -4.04 4.35
N LEU A 214 -2.12 -5.11 3.61
CA LEU A 214 -2.77 -6.40 3.70
C LEU A 214 -1.75 -7.43 4.18
N ILE A 215 -2.21 -8.41 4.95
CA ILE A 215 -1.43 -9.56 5.36
C ILE A 215 -1.88 -10.75 4.53
N LEU A 216 -0.95 -11.34 3.77
CA LEU A 216 -1.16 -12.57 3.01
C LEU A 216 -0.53 -13.74 3.77
N THR A 217 -1.35 -14.69 4.16
CA THR A 217 -0.92 -15.97 4.74
C THR A 217 -0.70 -16.99 3.63
N ILE A 218 0.55 -17.37 3.43
CA ILE A 218 0.96 -18.48 2.58
C ILE A 218 0.96 -19.74 3.43
N LEU A 219 0.06 -20.67 3.12
CA LEU A 219 -0.10 -21.90 3.89
C LEU A 219 1.13 -22.82 3.75
N LYS A 220 1.42 -23.55 4.83
CA LYS A 220 2.36 -24.68 4.83
C LYS A 220 2.05 -25.61 3.65
N ASN A 221 3.09 -26.16 3.02
CA ASN A 221 2.96 -27.22 2.04
C ASN A 221 2.34 -28.47 2.71
N PRO A 222 1.33 -29.10 2.09
CA PRO A 222 0.77 -30.33 2.62
C PRO A 222 1.85 -31.42 2.64
N THR A 223 1.97 -32.11 3.77
CA THR A 223 2.84 -33.27 3.92
C THR A 223 1.99 -34.53 4.05
N TYR A 224 2.53 -35.70 3.69
CA TYR A 224 1.80 -36.99 3.78
C TYR A 224 1.20 -37.27 5.17
N SER A 225 1.76 -36.68 6.23
CA SER A 225 1.28 -36.78 7.61
C SER A 225 0.09 -35.85 7.95
N ASP A 226 -0.20 -34.85 7.12
CA ASP A 226 -1.31 -33.92 7.32
C ASP A 226 -2.65 -34.48 6.78
N ASP A 227 -2.61 -35.57 5.99
CA ASP A 227 -3.77 -36.22 5.36
C ASP A 227 -4.26 -37.49 6.11
N ILE A 228 -3.80 -37.72 7.35
CA ILE A 228 -4.17 -38.89 8.20
C ILE A 228 -5.14 -38.46 9.31
#